data_AF-A0A806CKW4-F1
#
_entry.id   AF-A0A806CKW4-F1
#
_cell.length_a   1.000
_cell.length_b   1.000
_cell.length_c   1.000
_cell.angle_alpha   90.00
_cell.angle_beta   90.00
_cell.angle_gamma   90.00
#
_symmetry.space_group_name_H-M   'P 1'
#
loop_
_entity.id
_entity.type
_entity.pdbx_description
1 polymer ?
#
loop_
_entity_poly.entity_id
_entity_poly.type
_entity_poly.pdbx_seq_one_letter_code
_entity_poly.pdbx_strand_id
1 'polypeptide(L)' 'MILNYYGIRSGVKYKSFGYFGALNEFEISEVKIKGVNGFHFIVTKDKEILYNSLDLKPFGKEFKATSKRIFKLR' A
#
# COMPACT_ATOMS: atom_id res chain seq x y z
N MET A 1 -3.37 9.74 13.37
CA MET A 1 -2.92 9.31 12.03
C MET A 1 -2.61 7.82 12.09
N ILE A 2 -3.22 6.99 11.22
CA ILE A 2 -3.13 5.52 11.26
C ILE A 2 -1.69 4.97 11.23
N LEU A 3 -0.76 5.75 10.67
CA LEU A 3 0.68 5.43 10.66
C LEU A 3 1.28 5.35 12.08
N ASN A 4 0.87 6.23 13.00
CA ASN A 4 1.30 6.17 14.40
C ASN A 4 0.65 5.00 15.16
N TYR A 5 -0.58 4.62 14.79
CA TYR A 5 -1.27 3.48 15.39
C TYR A 5 -0.48 2.17 15.15
N TYR A 6 0.18 2.06 14.00
CA TYR A 6 1.09 0.94 13.68
C TYR A 6 2.56 1.19 14.09
N GLY A 7 2.86 2.23 14.88
CA GLY A 7 4.21 2.51 15.36
C GLY A 7 5.21 2.92 14.28
N ILE A 8 4.75 3.34 13.09
CA ILE A 8 5.61 3.63 11.94
C ILE A 8 6.25 5.01 12.10
N ARG A 9 7.57 5.04 12.37
CA ARG A 9 8.40 6.27 12.38
C ARG A 9 9.34 6.39 11.16
N SER A 10 9.11 5.63 10.09
CA SER A 10 10.15 5.28 9.12
C SER A 10 10.35 6.30 7.99
N GLY A 11 11.62 6.47 7.59
CA GLY A 11 12.03 7.27 6.43
C GLY A 11 11.39 6.77 5.13
N VAL A 12 10.76 7.70 4.41
CA VAL A 12 10.00 7.44 3.19
C VAL A 12 10.97 7.30 2.02
N LYS A 13 10.86 6.22 1.24
CA LYS A 13 11.57 6.10 -0.05
C LYS A 13 10.57 5.92 -1.19
N TYR A 14 10.70 6.76 -2.21
CA TYR A 14 9.98 6.60 -3.48
C TYR A 14 10.68 5.54 -4.34
N LYS A 15 9.92 4.59 -4.89
CA LYS A 15 10.44 3.49 -5.71
C LYS A 15 9.55 3.26 -6.93
N SER A 16 10.15 2.76 -8.00
CA SER A 16 9.50 2.49 -9.28
C SER A 16 8.46 1.35 -9.19
N PHE A 17 7.59 1.28 -10.21
CA PHE A 17 6.38 0.47 -10.29
C PHE A 17 6.59 -1.07 -10.33
N GLY A 18 7.80 -1.57 -10.11
CA GLY A 18 8.12 -3.02 -10.16
C GLY A 18 8.90 -3.53 -8.96
N TYR A 19 9.15 -2.69 -7.96
CA TYR A 19 9.83 -3.15 -6.75
C TYR A 19 8.87 -4.01 -5.92
N PHE A 20 9.30 -5.12 -5.35
CA PHE A 20 8.55 -5.83 -4.31
C PHE A 20 9.24 -5.54 -2.98
N GLY A 21 8.46 -5.15 -1.95
CA GLY A 21 9.00 -4.83 -0.62
C GLY A 21 9.94 -5.90 -0.10
N ALA A 22 11.04 -5.51 0.54
CA ALA A 22 11.91 -6.45 1.25
C ALA A 22 11.26 -6.94 2.56
N LEU A 23 11.81 -8.00 3.17
CA LEU A 23 11.29 -8.67 4.39
C LEU A 23 10.98 -7.71 5.57
N ASN A 24 11.74 -6.60 5.67
CA ASN A 24 11.57 -5.56 6.69
C ASN A 24 10.99 -4.27 6.10
N GLU A 25 10.19 -4.37 5.05
CA GLU A 25 9.54 -3.24 4.42
C GLU A 25 8.05 -3.51 4.25
N PHE A 26 7.26 -2.45 4.33
CA PHE A 26 5.90 -2.47 3.84
C PHE A 26 5.71 -1.35 2.82
N GLU A 27 4.80 -1.59 1.90
CA GLU A 27 4.44 -0.68 0.83
C GLU A 27 3.06 -0.09 1.11
N ILE A 28 2.94 1.23 0.96
CA ILE A 28 1.64 1.88 0.84
C ILE A 28 1.51 2.34 -0.60
N SER A 29 0.46 1.89 -1.25
CA SER A 29 0.15 2.25 -2.62
C SER A 29 -1.20 2.93 -2.70
N GLU A 30 -1.22 4.10 -3.34
CA GLU A 30 -2.47 4.73 -3.76
C GLU A 30 -2.99 3.95 -4.98
N VAL A 31 -4.27 3.63 -4.97
CA VAL A 31 -4.93 2.87 -6.03
C VAL A 31 -6.14 3.63 -6.55
N LYS A 32 -6.32 3.58 -7.88
CA LYS A 32 -7.55 3.98 -8.54
C LYS A 32 -8.35 2.76 -8.96
N ILE A 33 -9.66 2.83 -8.73
CA ILE A 33 -10.62 1.82 -9.16
C ILE A 33 -11.61 2.49 -10.08
N LYS A 34 -11.90 1.85 -11.21
CA LYS A 34 -12.86 2.36 -12.18
C LYS A 34 -14.23 2.47 -11.52
N GLY A 35 -14.82 3.67 -11.58
CA GLY A 35 -16.16 3.94 -11.02
C GLY A 35 -16.20 4.17 -9.50
N VAL A 36 -15.06 4.18 -8.80
CA VAL A 36 -15.01 4.55 -7.38
C VAL A 36 -14.30 5.89 -7.24
N ASN A 37 -15.01 6.90 -6.74
CA ASN A 37 -14.44 8.22 -6.46
C ASN A 37 -13.58 8.20 -5.19
N GLY A 38 -12.64 9.13 -5.11
CA GLY A 38 -11.77 9.34 -3.95
C GLY A 38 -10.38 8.71 -4.09
N PHE A 39 -9.58 8.91 -3.05
CA PHE A 39 -8.24 8.35 -2.92
C PHE A 39 -8.29 7.11 -2.05
N HIS A 40 -7.82 5.99 -2.60
CA HIS A 40 -7.83 4.69 -1.94
C HIS A 40 -6.41 4.21 -1.76
N PHE A 41 -6.19 3.49 -0.67
CA PHE A 41 -4.86 3.00 -0.32
C PHE A 41 -4.92 1.52 0.01
N ILE A 42 -3.87 0.82 -0.40
CA ILE A 42 -3.56 -0.54 0.03
C ILE A 42 -2.22 -0.53 0.75
N VAL A 43 -2.10 -1.40 1.75
CA VAL A 43 -0.83 -1.67 2.43
C VAL A 43 -0.45 -3.12 2.16
N THR A 44 0.75 -3.33 1.66
CA THR A 44 1.26 -4.67 1.37
C THR A 44 2.61 -4.92 2.04
N LYS A 45 2.86 -6.18 2.40
CA LYS A 45 4.14 -6.67 2.92
C LYS A 45 4.37 -8.07 2.37
N ASP A 46 5.56 -8.36 1.84
CA ASP A 46 5.90 -9.69 1.32
C ASP A 46 4.87 -10.29 0.34
N LYS A 47 4.21 -9.44 -0.46
CA LYS A 47 3.10 -9.75 -1.39
C LYS A 47 1.75 -10.08 -0.72
N GLU A 48 1.65 -10.01 0.60
CA GLU A 48 0.39 -10.06 1.33
C GLU A 48 -0.23 -8.67 1.47
N ILE A 49 -1.56 -8.60 1.45
CA ILE A 49 -2.32 -7.37 1.71
C ILE A 49 -2.60 -7.29 3.21
N LEU A 50 -2.01 -6.32 3.89
CA LEU A 50 -2.20 -6.08 5.33
C LEU A 50 -3.40 -5.19 5.62
N TYR A 51 -3.66 -4.22 4.72
CA TYR A 51 -4.78 -3.30 4.84
C TYR A 51 -5.29 -2.92 3.47
N ASN A 52 -6.60 -2.72 3.40
CA ASN A 52 -7.26 -2.27 2.20
C ASN A 52 -8.45 -1.36 2.54
N SER A 53 -8.37 -0.10 2.11
CA SER A 53 -9.42 0.90 2.34
C SER A 53 -10.80 0.54 1.77
N LEU A 54 -10.87 -0.39 0.80
CA LEU A 54 -12.09 -0.70 0.07
C LEU A 54 -12.56 -2.16 0.22
N ASP A 55 -11.99 -2.92 1.16
CA ASP A 55 -12.22 -4.36 1.29
C ASP A 55 -12.22 -5.06 -0.08
N LEU A 56 -11.23 -4.72 -0.93
CA LEU A 56 -11.07 -5.38 -2.22
C LEU A 56 -10.78 -6.84 -1.91
N LYS A 57 -11.83 -7.67 -2.01
CA LYS A 57 -11.69 -9.11 -1.95
C LYS A 57 -10.63 -9.54 -2.97
N PRO A 58 -9.84 -10.58 -2.68
CA PRO A 58 -8.66 -10.97 -3.47
C PRO A 58 -8.92 -11.24 -4.97
N PHE A 59 -10.17 -11.32 -5.42
CA PHE A 59 -10.53 -11.67 -6.80
C PHE A 59 -11.60 -10.77 -7.45
N GLY A 60 -11.99 -9.63 -6.86
CA GLY A 60 -13.22 -8.95 -7.26
C GLY A 60 -13.10 -7.67 -8.09
N LYS A 61 -12.05 -6.87 -7.86
CA LYS A 61 -11.99 -5.49 -8.39
C LYS A 61 -10.62 -5.20 -8.94
N GLU A 62 -10.56 -4.98 -10.26
CA GLU A 62 -9.37 -4.45 -10.91
C GLU A 62 -9.08 -3.05 -10.38
N PHE A 63 -7.87 -2.87 -9.86
CA PHE A 63 -7.36 -1.59 -9.43
C PHE A 63 -6.03 -1.32 -10.12
N LYS A 64 -5.72 -0.03 -10.31
CA LYS A 64 -4.44 0.41 -10.82
C LYS A 64 -3.74 1.22 -9.74
N ALA A 65 -2.55 0.79 -9.33
CA ALA A 65 -1.72 1.62 -8.47
C ALA A 65 -1.32 2.90 -9.24
N THR A 66 -1.49 4.06 -8.61
CA THR A 66 -1.14 5.38 -9.16
C THR A 66 0.13 5.93 -8.53
N SER A 67 0.37 5.61 -7.27
CA SER A 67 1.61 5.95 -6.57
C SER A 67 1.97 4.89 -5.54
N LYS A 68 3.26 4.83 -5.22
CA LYS A 68 3.83 3.83 -4.31
C LYS A 68 4.85 4.47 -3.39
N ARG A 69 4.80 4.13 -2.11
CA ARG A 69 5.80 4.50 -1.10
C ARG A 69 6.20 3.30 -0.28
N ILE A 70 7.50 3.17 -0.02
CA ILE A 70 8.05 2.07 0.75
C ILE A 70 8.59 2.58 2.08
N PHE A 71 8.31 1.81 3.12
CA PHE A 71 8.63 2.11 4.49
C PHE A 71 9.40 0.95 5.09
N LYS A 72 10.45 1.25 5.86
CA LYS A 72 11.22 0.23 6.58
C LYS A 72 10.65 0.01 7.97
N LEU A 73 10.33 -1.24 8.29
CA LEU A 73 10.10 -1.71 9.65
C LEU A 73 11.44 -1.68 10.37
N ARG A 74 11.43 -1.16 11.60
CA ARG A 74 12.62 -1.01 12.44
C ARG A 74 12.73 -2.17 13.41
#